data_AF-A0A1Q3HNY4-F1
#
_entry.id   AF-A0A1Q3HNY4-F1
#
_cell.length_a   1.000
_cell.length_b   1.000
_cell.length_c   1.000
_cell.angle_alpha   90.00
_cell.angle_beta   90.00
_cell.angle_gamma   90.00
#
_symmetry.space_group_name_H-M   'P 1'
#
loop_
_entity.id
_entity.type
_entity.pdbx_description
1 polymer ?
#
loop_
_entity_poly.entity_id
_entity_poly.type
_entity_poly.pdbx_seq_one_letter_code
_entity_poly.pdbx_strand_id
1 'polypeptide(L)'
;MSGQAGAQLDSEYYGLFVGSGINVSYARPPGDDGTAIGRYFREKSAPYERWLERARPGLDAFFARLAAEQRIPLVPFSKRAEEIHGVIIEDVDSSVLDLGAEQHFRRYHRGQPCAVTLNGSGRLPDFQTLQLRFLVSTRVRRSALEPVLQGVADILLRAHSGV
;
A
#
# COMPACT_ATOMS: atom_id res chain seq x y z
N MET A 1 7.65 -7.89 21.42
CA MET A 1 7.53 -7.94 19.94
C MET A 1 6.08 -7.66 19.59
N SER A 2 5.80 -6.76 18.65
CA SER A 2 4.43 -6.50 18.18
C SER A 2 4.33 -6.77 16.69
N GLY A 3 3.19 -7.26 16.24
CA GLY A 3 2.95 -7.56 14.84
C GLY A 3 1.46 -7.71 14.53
N GLN A 4 1.14 -7.62 13.26
CA GLN A 4 -0.20 -7.79 12.73
C GLN A 4 -0.22 -9.03 11.84
N ALA A 5 -1.26 -9.86 11.96
CA ALA A 5 -1.47 -10.95 11.01
C ALA A 5 -1.91 -10.35 9.67
N GLY A 6 -1.25 -10.74 8.59
CA GLY A 6 -1.48 -10.16 7.26
C GLY A 6 -0.50 -10.70 6.25
N ALA A 7 -0.73 -10.34 4.99
CA ALA A 7 0.08 -10.78 3.87
C ALA A 7 0.50 -9.59 3.02
N GLN A 8 1.65 -9.75 2.37
CA GLN A 8 2.18 -8.81 1.40
C GLN A 8 2.21 -9.45 0.01
N LEU A 9 1.89 -8.66 -1.00
CA LEU A 9 2.00 -8.99 -2.41
C LEU A 9 2.81 -7.90 -3.10
N ASP A 10 3.94 -8.29 -3.68
CA ASP A 10 4.75 -7.42 -4.54
C ASP A 10 4.58 -7.84 -6.01
N SER A 11 4.36 -6.86 -6.88
CA SER A 11 4.20 -7.01 -8.32
C SER A 11 5.15 -6.08 -9.07
N GLU A 12 5.05 -6.05 -10.39
CA GLU A 12 5.87 -5.17 -11.24
C GLU A 12 5.62 -3.69 -10.94
N TYR A 13 4.39 -3.29 -10.61
CA TYR A 13 4.01 -1.88 -10.47
C TYR A 13 3.62 -1.45 -9.05
N TYR A 14 3.41 -2.39 -8.13
CA TYR A 14 2.91 -2.09 -6.80
C TYR A 14 3.41 -3.08 -5.75
N GLY A 15 3.45 -2.62 -4.50
CA GLY A 15 3.48 -3.45 -3.30
C GLY A 15 2.18 -3.23 -2.52
N LEU A 16 1.61 -4.30 -1.99
CA LEU A 16 0.32 -4.28 -1.30
C LEU A 16 0.40 -5.08 -0.02
N PHE A 17 -0.05 -4.53 1.09
CA PHE A 17 -0.24 -5.24 2.34
C PHE A 17 -1.71 -5.22 2.74
N VAL A 18 -2.22 -6.39 3.11
CA VAL A 18 -3.55 -6.57 3.71
C VAL A 18 -3.41 -7.34 5.00
N GLY A 19 -4.03 -6.85 6.08
CA GLY A 19 -3.96 -7.53 7.36
C GLY A 19 -5.16 -7.28 8.26
N SER A 20 -5.10 -7.85 9.47
CA SER A 20 -6.22 -7.93 10.40
C SER A 20 -6.73 -6.62 11.01
N GLY A 21 -6.02 -5.49 10.88
CA GLY A 21 -6.30 -4.27 11.63
C GLY A 21 -5.89 -4.32 13.10
N ILE A 22 -5.42 -5.47 13.59
CA ILE A 22 -5.15 -5.73 15.01
C ILE A 22 -3.66 -6.00 15.22
N ASN A 23 -3.02 -5.14 16.01
CA ASN A 23 -1.67 -5.35 16.49
C ASN A 23 -1.69 -6.24 17.74
N VAL A 24 -0.95 -7.35 17.67
CA VAL A 24 -0.76 -8.27 18.81
C VAL A 24 0.63 -8.03 19.38
N SER A 25 0.69 -7.69 20.67
CA SER A 25 1.93 -7.58 21.43
C SER A 25 2.19 -8.85 22.20
N TYR A 26 3.37 -9.45 22.01
CA TYR A 26 3.81 -10.65 22.69
C TYR A 26 5.05 -10.37 23.56
N ALA A 27 4.95 -10.76 24.81
CA ALA A 27 6.06 -10.81 25.76
C ALA A 27 6.61 -12.25 25.78
N ARG A 28 7.85 -12.42 25.34
CA ARG A 28 8.52 -13.72 25.23
C ARG A 28 9.00 -14.16 26.61
N PRO A 29 8.57 -15.34 27.12
CA PRO A 29 9.08 -15.89 28.36
C PRO A 29 10.59 -16.20 28.27
N PRO A 30 11.33 -16.21 29.40
CA PRO A 30 12.71 -16.67 29.42
C PRO A 30 12.83 -18.11 28.88
N GLY A 31 13.76 -18.34 27.95
CA GLY A 31 14.00 -19.66 27.36
C GLY A 31 13.10 -20.05 26.18
N ASP A 32 12.05 -19.30 25.88
CA ASP A 32 11.32 -19.42 24.62
C ASP A 32 12.24 -18.98 23.47
N ASP A 33 12.15 -19.56 22.28
CA ASP A 33 12.91 -19.24 21.06
C ASP A 33 12.15 -18.29 20.10
N GLY A 34 10.85 -18.09 20.33
CA GLY A 34 9.94 -17.33 19.47
C GLY A 34 9.24 -18.19 18.40
N THR A 35 9.46 -19.50 18.38
CA THR A 35 8.86 -20.40 17.38
C THR A 35 7.34 -20.46 17.49
N ALA A 36 6.79 -20.43 18.72
CA ALA A 36 5.35 -20.45 18.94
C ALA A 36 4.65 -19.22 18.36
N ILE A 37 5.20 -18.02 18.59
CA ILE A 37 4.65 -16.78 18.06
C ILE A 37 4.82 -16.70 16.53
N GLY A 38 5.93 -17.22 15.99
CA GLY A 38 6.13 -17.33 14.54
C GLY A 38 5.11 -18.28 13.88
N ARG A 39 4.79 -19.41 14.51
CA ARG A 39 3.74 -20.34 14.04
C ARG A 39 2.37 -19.67 14.06
N TYR A 40 2.03 -18.99 15.14
CA TYR A 40 0.77 -18.25 15.27
C TYR A 40 0.59 -17.25 14.12
N PHE A 41 1.58 -16.38 13.86
CA PHE A 41 1.44 -15.39 12.79
C PHE A 41 1.38 -16.03 11.41
N ARG A 42 2.12 -17.12 11.15
CA ARG A 42 2.03 -17.87 9.90
C ARG A 42 0.62 -18.40 9.67
N GLU A 43 0.05 -19.08 10.67
CA GLU A 43 -1.30 -19.65 10.59
C GLU A 43 -2.37 -18.56 10.40
N LYS A 44 -2.25 -17.44 11.12
CA LYS A 44 -3.21 -16.34 11.03
C LYS A 44 -3.04 -15.47 9.78
N SER A 45 -1.87 -15.50 9.13
CA SER A 45 -1.62 -14.75 7.90
C SER A 45 -2.05 -15.51 6.64
N ALA A 46 -2.06 -16.85 6.68
CA ALA A 46 -2.43 -17.70 5.54
C ALA A 46 -3.77 -17.38 4.86
N PRO A 47 -4.85 -16.96 5.55
CA PRO A 47 -6.08 -16.52 4.89
C PRO A 47 -5.89 -15.27 4.01
N TYR A 48 -5.03 -14.33 4.44
CA TYR A 48 -4.72 -13.11 3.69
C TYR A 48 -3.84 -13.41 2.48
N GLU A 49 -2.89 -14.34 2.61
CA GLU A 49 -2.08 -14.82 1.48
C GLU A 49 -2.97 -15.37 0.38
N ARG A 50 -3.86 -16.31 0.71
CA ARG A 50 -4.82 -16.88 -0.25
C ARG A 50 -5.75 -15.84 -0.86
N TRP A 51 -6.13 -14.83 -0.08
CA TRP A 51 -6.96 -13.73 -0.57
C TRP A 51 -6.20 -12.88 -1.61
N LEU A 52 -4.96 -12.49 -1.30
CA LEU A 52 -4.11 -11.75 -2.23
C LEU A 52 -3.78 -12.55 -3.49
N GLU A 53 -3.54 -13.87 -3.36
CA GLU A 53 -3.34 -14.76 -4.51
C GLU A 53 -4.53 -14.76 -5.45
N ARG A 54 -5.76 -14.82 -4.92
CA ARG A 54 -6.99 -14.70 -5.73
C ARG A 54 -7.15 -13.33 -6.38
N ALA A 55 -6.79 -12.26 -5.66
CA ALA A 55 -6.90 -10.89 -6.15
C ALA A 55 -5.86 -10.53 -7.21
N ARG A 56 -4.70 -11.20 -7.20
CA ARG A 56 -3.51 -10.85 -7.98
C ARG A 56 -3.79 -10.64 -9.47
N PRO A 57 -4.48 -11.53 -10.21
CA PRO A 57 -4.71 -11.31 -11.64
C PRO A 57 -5.49 -10.03 -11.94
N GLY A 58 -6.49 -9.71 -11.10
CA GLY A 58 -7.28 -8.48 -11.23
C GLY A 58 -6.48 -7.23 -10.90
N LEU A 59 -5.63 -7.29 -9.87
CA LEU A 59 -4.74 -6.19 -9.49
C LEU A 59 -3.67 -5.93 -10.57
N ASP A 60 -3.01 -6.98 -11.07
CA ASP A 60 -2.00 -6.87 -12.11
C ASP A 60 -2.59 -6.25 -13.40
N ALA A 61 -3.78 -6.71 -13.82
CA ALA A 61 -4.50 -6.13 -14.96
C ALA A 61 -4.90 -4.65 -14.72
N PHE A 62 -5.31 -4.31 -13.50
CA PHE A 62 -5.68 -2.95 -13.13
C PHE A 62 -4.49 -1.99 -13.22
N PHE A 63 -3.33 -2.37 -12.66
CA PHE A 63 -2.12 -1.54 -12.71
C PHE A 63 -1.51 -1.46 -14.12
N ALA A 64 -1.54 -2.55 -14.89
CA ALA A 64 -1.12 -2.53 -16.29
C ALA A 64 -1.96 -1.54 -17.12
N ARG A 65 -3.28 -1.51 -16.89
CA ARG A 65 -4.17 -0.53 -17.53
C ARG A 65 -3.86 0.91 -17.08
N LEU A 66 -3.66 1.15 -15.78
CA LEU A 66 -3.29 2.48 -15.28
C LEU A 66 -1.99 2.99 -15.91
N ALA A 67 -1.00 2.11 -16.07
CA ALA A 67 0.26 2.45 -16.73
C ALA A 67 0.06 2.76 -18.22
N ALA A 68 -0.74 1.96 -18.94
CA ALA A 68 -1.02 2.16 -20.36
C ALA A 68 -1.83 3.44 -20.65
N GLU A 69 -2.81 3.76 -19.80
CA GLU A 69 -3.66 4.95 -19.94
C GLU A 69 -2.95 6.25 -19.50
N GLN A 70 -1.78 6.15 -18.86
CA GLN A 70 -1.01 7.29 -18.33
C GLN A 70 -1.81 8.23 -17.41
N ARG A 71 -2.88 7.73 -16.79
CA ARG A 71 -3.70 8.50 -15.83
C ARG A 71 -2.91 8.90 -14.59
N ILE A 72 -1.95 8.06 -14.22
CA ILE A 72 -0.91 8.36 -13.24
C ILE A 72 0.45 8.01 -13.85
N PRO A 73 1.51 8.77 -13.55
CA PRO A 73 2.83 8.59 -14.12
C PRO A 73 3.57 7.42 -13.46
N LEU A 74 2.95 6.22 -13.49
CA LEU A 74 3.46 4.99 -12.90
C LEU A 74 4.82 4.60 -13.48
N VAL A 75 5.68 4.07 -12.64
CA VAL A 75 6.92 3.41 -13.06
C VAL A 75 7.05 2.04 -12.41
N PRO A 76 7.86 1.12 -12.98
CA PRO A 76 8.08 -0.19 -12.39
C PRO A 76 8.63 -0.09 -10.96
N PHE A 77 8.06 -0.89 -10.06
CA PHE A 77 8.37 -0.99 -8.63
C PHE A 77 9.82 -1.43 -8.35
N SER A 78 10.47 -2.05 -9.33
CA SER A 78 11.89 -2.43 -9.29
C SER A 78 12.86 -1.24 -9.41
N LYS A 79 12.37 -0.07 -9.83
CA LYS A 79 13.21 1.13 -9.91
C LYS A 79 13.57 1.63 -8.52
N ARG A 80 14.79 2.14 -8.37
CA ARG A 80 15.17 2.91 -7.19
C ARG A 80 14.23 4.11 -7.08
N ALA A 81 13.71 4.33 -5.88
CA ALA A 81 12.82 5.45 -5.59
C ALA A 81 13.21 6.18 -4.32
N GLU A 82 12.74 7.41 -4.23
CA GLU A 82 12.87 8.26 -3.06
C GLU A 82 11.56 8.25 -2.26
N GLU A 83 11.68 8.14 -0.94
CA GLU A 83 10.57 8.31 0.00
C GLU A 83 10.63 9.75 0.53
N ILE A 84 9.86 10.64 -0.09
CA ILE A 84 9.92 12.09 0.18
C ILE A 84 8.55 12.60 0.60
N HIS A 85 8.50 13.41 1.65
CA HIS A 85 7.30 14.16 2.00
C HIS A 85 6.99 15.22 0.94
N GLY A 86 5.74 15.31 0.49
CA GLY A 86 5.28 16.23 -0.56
C GLY A 86 5.17 15.65 -1.97
N VAL A 87 5.35 14.34 -2.16
CA VAL A 87 5.10 13.65 -3.43
C VAL A 87 3.64 13.76 -3.88
N ILE A 88 2.71 13.72 -2.93
CA ILE A 88 1.28 13.93 -3.16
C ILE A 88 0.98 15.43 -3.04
N ILE A 89 0.29 15.97 -4.04
CA ILE A 89 -0.22 17.35 -4.06
C ILE A 89 -1.67 17.29 -3.59
N GLU A 90 -1.99 17.93 -2.47
CA GLU A 90 -3.37 18.03 -2.01
C GLU A 90 -4.18 18.97 -2.92
N ASP A 91 -5.47 18.67 -3.14
CA ASP A 91 -6.36 19.49 -3.98
C ASP A 91 -7.02 20.65 -3.23
N VAL A 92 -6.53 20.99 -2.03
CA VAL A 92 -7.05 22.12 -1.24
C VAL A 92 -6.71 23.46 -1.89
N ASP A 93 -7.55 24.45 -1.57
CA ASP A 93 -7.40 25.82 -2.04
C ASP A 93 -5.99 26.36 -1.76
N SER A 94 -5.45 27.13 -2.69
CA SER A 94 -4.07 27.63 -2.68
C SER A 94 -3.71 28.48 -1.45
N SER A 95 -4.70 28.90 -0.67
CA SER A 95 -4.58 29.60 0.62
C SER A 95 -4.22 28.66 1.79
N VAL A 96 -4.37 27.35 1.63
CA VAL A 96 -4.00 26.28 2.58
C VAL A 96 -2.97 25.35 1.93
N LEU A 97 -2.05 25.91 1.14
CA LEU A 97 -0.90 25.16 0.65
C LEU A 97 -0.12 24.65 1.86
N ASP A 98 0.12 23.34 1.90
CA ASP A 98 1.16 22.76 2.76
C ASP A 98 2.53 23.19 2.20
N LEU A 99 2.88 24.45 2.46
CA LEU A 99 4.14 25.08 2.07
C LEU A 99 5.33 24.26 2.59
N GLY A 100 5.17 23.57 3.73
CA GLY A 100 6.16 22.66 4.28
C GLY A 100 6.42 21.46 3.36
N ALA A 101 5.35 20.79 2.89
CA ALA A 101 5.47 19.68 1.96
C ALA A 101 6.12 20.08 0.62
N GLU A 102 5.75 21.22 0.07
CA GLU A 102 6.33 21.68 -1.20
C GLU A 102 7.81 22.06 -1.05
N GLN A 103 8.17 22.80 0.00
CA GLN A 103 9.58 23.16 0.26
C GLN A 103 10.42 21.91 0.52
N HIS A 104 9.89 20.96 1.28
CA HIS A 104 10.55 19.68 1.53
C HIS A 104 10.81 18.93 0.23
N PHE A 105 9.80 18.78 -0.63
CA PHE A 105 9.97 18.11 -1.92
C PHE A 105 11.04 18.77 -2.77
N ARG A 106 10.99 20.11 -2.94
CA ARG A 106 11.97 20.85 -3.75
C ARG A 106 13.40 20.73 -3.22
N ARG A 107 13.56 20.64 -1.90
CA ARG A 107 14.88 20.54 -1.26
C ARG A 107 15.51 19.16 -1.39
N TYR A 108 14.71 18.10 -1.34
CA TYR A 108 15.20 16.73 -1.19
C TYR A 108 15.04 15.85 -2.43
N HIS A 109 14.18 16.19 -3.39
CA HIS A 109 14.02 15.43 -4.64
C HIS A 109 15.30 15.49 -5.48
N ARG A 110 15.82 14.32 -5.89
CA ARG A 110 17.04 14.22 -6.72
C ARG A 110 16.77 13.66 -8.12
N GLY A 111 15.55 13.83 -8.63
CA GLY A 111 15.18 13.39 -9.98
C GLY A 111 14.92 11.90 -10.11
N GLN A 112 14.87 11.15 -8.99
CA GLN A 112 14.45 9.75 -8.99
C GLN A 112 12.92 9.63 -8.96
N PRO A 113 12.37 8.46 -9.34
CA PRO A 113 11.00 8.11 -9.02
C PRO A 113 10.69 8.30 -7.54
N CYS A 114 9.44 8.61 -7.24
CA CYS A 114 8.96 8.84 -5.90
C CYS A 114 8.04 7.71 -5.47
N ALA A 115 8.17 7.26 -4.22
CA ALA A 115 7.23 6.32 -3.63
C ALA A 115 5.95 7.05 -3.19
N VAL A 116 4.81 6.48 -3.56
CA VAL A 116 3.49 6.87 -3.07
C VAL A 116 3.02 5.74 -2.16
N THR A 117 2.64 6.08 -0.93
CA THR A 117 2.03 5.16 0.02
C THR A 117 0.63 5.65 0.34
N LEU A 118 -0.36 4.78 0.15
CA LEU A 118 -1.77 5.03 0.43
C LEU A 118 -2.27 4.07 1.51
N ASN A 119 -3.00 4.61 2.48
CA ASN A 119 -3.70 3.83 3.47
C ASN A 119 -5.19 3.77 3.12
N GLY A 120 -5.73 2.55 2.97
CA GLY A 120 -7.13 2.27 2.71
C GLY A 120 -7.95 1.92 3.94
N SER A 121 -7.58 2.43 5.12
CA SER A 121 -8.35 2.26 6.37
C SER A 121 -9.85 2.40 6.13
N GLY A 122 -10.63 1.42 6.61
CA GLY A 122 -12.09 1.43 6.53
C GLY A 122 -12.67 1.02 5.17
N ARG A 123 -11.84 0.66 4.17
CA ARG A 123 -12.31 0.17 2.86
C ARG A 123 -12.47 -1.34 2.78
N LEU A 124 -11.88 -2.07 3.72
CA LEU A 124 -11.97 -3.52 3.81
C LEU A 124 -12.88 -3.94 4.98
N PRO A 125 -13.45 -5.16 4.94
CA PRO A 125 -14.31 -5.66 6.00
C PRO A 125 -13.57 -5.74 7.34
N ASP A 126 -14.32 -5.78 8.44
CA ASP A 126 -13.81 -6.07 9.78
C ASP A 126 -12.61 -5.20 10.21
N PHE A 127 -12.57 -3.95 9.75
CA PHE A 127 -11.48 -2.99 10.02
C PHE A 127 -10.11 -3.47 9.53
N GLN A 128 -10.07 -4.36 8.54
CA GLN A 128 -8.84 -4.84 7.94
C GLN A 128 -8.01 -3.67 7.36
N THR A 129 -6.70 -3.78 7.52
CA THR A 129 -5.74 -2.79 7.02
C THR A 129 -5.50 -3.01 5.55
N LEU A 130 -5.43 -1.92 4.80
CA LEU A 130 -4.99 -1.88 3.41
C LEU A 130 -3.86 -0.86 3.30
N GLN A 131 -2.66 -1.30 2.92
CA GLN A 131 -1.56 -0.42 2.58
C GLN A 131 -1.12 -0.69 1.16
N LEU A 132 -1.21 0.33 0.30
CA LEU A 132 -0.79 0.27 -1.08
C LEU A 132 0.43 1.14 -1.27
N ARG A 133 1.45 0.63 -1.94
CA ARG A 133 2.65 1.35 -2.33
C ARG A 133 2.89 1.19 -3.83
N PHE A 134 3.19 2.27 -4.52
CA PHE A 134 3.62 2.24 -5.92
C PHE A 134 4.56 3.40 -6.22
N LEU A 135 5.20 3.38 -7.38
CA LEU A 135 6.18 4.39 -7.77
C LEU A 135 5.65 5.28 -8.89
N VAL A 136 5.98 6.56 -8.82
CA VAL A 136 5.61 7.57 -9.81
C VAL A 136 6.84 8.35 -10.27
N SER A 137 6.90 8.73 -11.54
CA SER A 137 8.02 9.53 -12.06
C SER A 137 7.93 11.01 -11.68
N THR A 138 6.74 11.50 -11.34
CA THR A 138 6.49 12.89 -10.94
C THR A 138 5.47 12.96 -9.81
N ARG A 139 5.33 14.16 -9.21
CA ARG A 139 4.32 14.41 -8.18
C ARG A 139 2.92 14.15 -8.73
N VAL A 140 2.03 13.67 -7.86
CA VAL A 140 0.66 13.26 -8.22
C VAL A 140 -0.36 13.99 -7.36
N ARG A 141 -1.51 14.36 -7.94
CA ARG A 141 -2.60 14.99 -7.17
C ARG A 141 -3.37 13.96 -6.37
N ARG A 142 -3.80 14.32 -5.16
CA ARG A 142 -4.62 13.49 -4.26
C ARG A 142 -5.87 12.96 -4.96
N SER A 143 -6.55 13.80 -5.73
CA SER A 143 -7.75 13.48 -6.53
C SER A 143 -7.53 12.37 -7.55
N ALA A 144 -6.32 12.21 -8.07
CA ALA A 144 -5.97 11.14 -8.98
C ALA A 144 -5.73 9.80 -8.25
N LEU A 145 -5.50 9.82 -6.94
CA LEU A 145 -5.17 8.64 -6.14
C LEU A 145 -6.40 7.94 -5.55
N GLU A 146 -7.47 8.69 -5.31
CA GLU A 146 -8.73 8.15 -4.78
C GLU A 146 -9.32 7.06 -5.68
N PRO A 147 -9.44 7.24 -7.02
CA PRO A 147 -9.91 6.17 -7.91
C PRO A 147 -9.00 4.94 -7.93
N VAL A 148 -7.69 5.12 -7.71
CA VAL A 148 -6.72 4.02 -7.64
C VAL A 148 -6.98 3.19 -6.39
N LEU A 149 -7.11 3.86 -5.24
CA LEU A 149 -7.35 3.20 -3.97
C LEU A 149 -8.71 2.49 -3.94
N GLN A 150 -9.75 3.13 -4.49
CA GLN A 150 -11.07 2.52 -4.63
C GLN A 150 -11.04 1.29 -5.56
N GLY A 151 -10.39 1.40 -6.72
CA GLY A 151 -10.27 0.28 -7.65
C GLY A 151 -9.56 -0.94 -7.05
N VAL A 152 -8.49 -0.71 -6.28
CA VAL A 152 -7.81 -1.76 -5.52
C VAL A 152 -8.73 -2.38 -4.47
N ALA A 153 -9.45 -1.56 -3.69
CA ALA A 153 -10.40 -2.06 -2.70
C ALA A 153 -11.52 -2.91 -3.35
N ASP A 154 -12.08 -2.48 -4.48
CA ASP A 154 -13.14 -3.21 -5.19
C ASP A 154 -12.67 -4.58 -5.70
N ILE A 155 -11.41 -4.68 -6.13
CA ILE A 155 -10.81 -5.96 -6.56
C ILE A 155 -10.62 -6.87 -5.34
N LEU A 156 -10.11 -6.33 -4.24
CA LEU A 156 -9.95 -7.08 -3.00
C LEU A 156 -11.30 -7.58 -2.47
N LEU A 157 -12.33 -6.75 -2.43
CA LEU A 157 -13.67 -7.14 -1.95
C LEU A 157 -14.31 -8.25 -2.79
N ARG A 158 -14.14 -8.22 -4.11
CA ARG A 158 -14.58 -9.30 -5.01
C ARG A 158 -13.85 -10.61 -4.72
N ALA A 159 -12.52 -10.55 -4.67
CA ALA A 159 -11.68 -11.72 -4.34
C ALA A 159 -11.91 -12.28 -2.93
N HIS A 160 -12.39 -11.45 -2.00
CA HIS A 160 -12.77 -11.85 -0.64
C HIS A 160 -14.08 -12.65 -0.66
N SER A 161 -15.07 -12.19 -1.42
CA SER A 161 -16.41 -12.76 -1.50
C SER A 161 -16.46 -14.07 -2.31
N GLY A 162 -15.39 -14.42 -3.03
CA GLY A 162 -15.32 -15.65 -3.84
C GLY A 162 -16.15 -15.58 -5.13
N VAL A 163 -16.48 -14.36 -5.58
CA VAL A 163 -17.22 -14.06 -6.82
C VAL A 163 -16.30 -13.39 -7.83
#